data_AF-A0A1L9WLT7-F1
#
_entry.id   AF-A0A1L9WLT7-F1
#
_cell.length_a   1.000
_cell.length_b   1.000
_cell.length_c   1.000
_cell.angle_alpha   90.00
_cell.angle_beta   90.00
_cell.angle_gamma   90.00
#
_symmetry.space_group_name_H-M   'P 1'
#
loop_
_entity.id
_entity.type
_entity.pdbx_description
1 polymer ?
#
loop_
_entity_poly.entity_id
_entity_poly.type
_entity_poly.pdbx_seq_one_letter_code
_entity_poly.pdbx_strand_id
1 'polypeptide(L)'
;MPIKSPFESCIAKPGEGKVVLSLLPPSNPTLTTLTYKYPLKLLTRTPGFVPKSSALTCPSQPVHLYLLTYGGGLLPGDKINVSITLDPRTRMVVTTPQGSTKIFKTEPNASVKGQRGTPKHILSDKSSQHLTVHVGQEAALCYLPDPAVPYKNSRYEQVQTFTIDGPTSSKDPQRSSLCILDWVTQGRASRGEDWDFHLWRGKNEVWTTDESGKKKLLLRDSLILDRELDEDQLAQEPELLAQSNLIRERTYPHGVVGTLILYGPVFENLANFFMNRFTSLPRIGARNWSSPTVCSGSAATEPAPNFDSQVTFTAARVRAGFVLVKFGAPDFAAAKDWLGAILREEGTVYTEFGEEALFCL
;
A
#
# COMPACT_ATOMS: atom_id res chain seq x y z
N MET A 1 20.92 42.03 17.77
CA MET A 1 20.26 40.73 17.59
C MET A 1 20.09 40.50 16.10
N PRO A 2 20.44 39.33 15.54
CA PRO A 2 20.20 39.08 14.13
C PRO A 2 18.68 39.07 13.88
N ILE A 3 18.23 39.82 12.89
CA ILE A 3 16.83 39.90 12.48
C ILE A 3 16.49 38.54 11.86
N LYS A 4 15.72 37.72 12.59
CA LYS A 4 15.16 36.48 12.05
C LYS A 4 14.28 36.84 10.86
N SER A 5 14.55 36.23 9.71
CA SER A 5 13.76 36.52 8.51
C SER A 5 12.31 36.10 8.76
N PRO A 6 11.30 36.88 8.33
CA PRO A 6 9.90 36.46 8.40
C PRO A 6 9.61 35.21 7.53
N PHE A 7 10.57 34.78 6.69
CA PHE A 7 10.54 33.54 5.92
C PHE A 7 11.33 32.39 6.58
N GLU A 8 11.96 32.64 7.73
CA GLU A 8 12.76 31.69 8.49
C GLU A 8 11.87 30.87 9.43
N SER A 9 10.95 30.10 8.87
CA SER A 9 10.29 29.01 9.60
C SER A 9 9.66 28.01 8.63
N CYS A 10 10.50 27.24 7.94
CA CYS A 10 9.99 26.02 7.34
C CYS A 10 9.87 24.96 8.45
N ILE A 11 8.66 24.80 8.99
CA ILE A 11 8.35 23.84 10.08
C ILE A 11 8.74 22.40 9.69
N ALA A 12 8.66 22.06 8.40
CA ALA A 12 9.03 20.75 7.87
C ALA A 12 10.43 20.76 7.23
N LYS A 13 11.20 19.68 7.42
CA LYS A 13 12.44 19.45 6.64
C LYS A 13 12.10 18.95 5.24
N PRO A 14 13.03 19.03 4.27
CA PRO A 14 12.78 18.51 2.92
C PRO A 14 12.32 17.05 2.95
N GLY A 15 11.25 16.75 2.21
CA GLY A 15 10.64 15.41 2.18
C GLY A 15 9.78 15.06 3.40
N GLU A 16 9.70 15.93 4.41
CA GLU A 16 8.80 15.75 5.55
C GLU A 16 7.41 16.33 5.28
N GLY A 17 6.37 15.63 5.75
CA GLY A 17 5.00 16.13 5.77
C GLY A 17 4.22 15.64 6.99
N LYS A 18 3.30 16.48 7.46
CA LYS A 18 2.41 16.18 8.57
C LYS A 18 0.97 16.56 8.23
N VAL A 19 0.06 15.65 8.47
CA VAL A 19 -1.38 15.80 8.26
C VAL A 19 -2.12 15.42 9.52
N VAL A 20 -3.02 16.29 10.00
CA VAL A 20 -3.94 15.98 11.10
C VAL A 20 -5.35 16.32 10.64
N LEU A 21 -6.21 15.31 10.62
CA LEU A 21 -7.62 15.42 10.30
C LEU A 21 -8.42 15.33 11.59
N SER A 22 -9.17 16.39 11.90
CA SER A 22 -10.00 16.52 13.09
C SER A 22 -11.46 16.76 12.73
N LEU A 23 -12.38 16.41 13.63
CA LEU A 23 -13.80 16.69 13.47
C LEU A 23 -14.19 17.91 14.32
N LEU A 24 -14.39 19.07 13.68
CA LEU A 24 -14.80 20.29 14.38
C LEU A 24 -16.33 20.32 14.58
N PRO A 25 -16.86 20.96 15.64
CA PRO A 25 -18.30 21.10 15.84
C PRO A 25 -18.99 21.82 14.65
N PRO A 26 -20.19 21.41 14.21
CA PRO A 26 -21.03 20.34 14.77
C PRO A 26 -20.68 18.91 14.32
N SER A 27 -19.92 18.73 13.22
CA SER A 27 -19.30 17.45 12.75
C SER A 27 -18.60 17.69 11.39
N ASN A 28 -17.82 18.77 11.29
CA ASN A 28 -17.16 19.17 10.03
C ASN A 28 -15.71 18.64 9.98
N PRO A 29 -15.38 17.72 9.07
CA PRO A 29 -14.01 17.22 8.93
C PRO A 29 -13.09 18.33 8.43
N THR A 30 -12.08 18.67 9.24
CA THR A 30 -11.17 19.78 8.99
C THR A 30 -9.73 19.34 9.18
N LEU A 31 -8.88 19.70 8.22
CA LEU A 31 -7.44 19.50 8.35
C LEU A 31 -6.86 20.58 9.26
N THR A 32 -6.68 20.24 10.53
CA THR A 32 -6.11 21.14 11.55
C THR A 32 -4.61 21.33 11.37
N THR A 33 -3.94 20.39 10.72
CA THR A 33 -2.53 20.52 10.30
C THR A 33 -2.36 19.95 8.90
N LEU A 34 -1.73 20.72 8.02
CA LEU A 34 -1.25 20.26 6.71
C LEU A 34 0.07 20.98 6.43
N THR A 35 1.19 20.30 6.67
CA THR A 35 2.52 20.80 6.37
C THR A 35 3.25 19.81 5.48
N TYR A 36 4.03 20.32 4.54
CA TYR A 36 4.90 19.52 3.69
C TYR A 36 6.03 20.39 3.16
N LYS A 37 7.12 19.77 2.73
CA LYS A 37 8.19 20.44 2.02
C LYS A 37 8.70 19.59 0.86
N TYR A 38 9.05 20.27 -0.23
CA TYR A 38 9.70 19.68 -1.39
C TYR A 38 10.81 18.68 -0.97
N PRO A 39 10.90 17.49 -1.58
CA PRO A 39 10.16 17.05 -2.78
C PRO A 39 8.74 16.54 -2.54
N LEU A 40 8.28 16.42 -1.29
CA LEU A 40 6.91 16.01 -0.98
C LEU A 40 5.92 17.14 -1.29
N LYS A 41 4.76 16.77 -1.87
CA LYS A 41 3.58 17.63 -1.98
C LYS A 41 2.34 16.88 -1.51
N LEU A 42 1.58 17.53 -0.66
CA LEU A 42 0.31 17.03 -0.18
C LEU A 42 -0.80 17.94 -0.70
N LEU A 43 -1.76 17.38 -1.42
CA LEU A 43 -2.96 18.08 -1.87
C LEU A 43 -4.18 17.45 -1.24
N THR A 44 -5.21 18.25 -1.00
CA THR A 44 -6.40 17.77 -0.30
C THR A 44 -7.66 18.18 -1.05
N ARG A 45 -8.68 17.35 -0.95
CA ARG A 45 -9.99 17.60 -1.54
C ARG A 45 -11.06 17.03 -0.62
N THR A 46 -12.11 17.80 -0.39
CA THR A 46 -13.27 17.34 0.37
C THR A 46 -14.44 17.23 -0.61
N PRO A 47 -14.77 16.03 -1.14
CA PRO A 47 -15.90 15.85 -2.04
C PRO A 47 -17.20 16.15 -1.31
N GLY A 48 -18.23 16.66 -1.99
CA GLY A 48 -19.56 16.89 -1.41
C GLY A 48 -20.35 15.62 -1.04
N PHE A 49 -19.66 14.49 -0.88
CA PHE A 49 -20.23 13.19 -0.55
C PHE A 49 -20.31 13.00 0.96
N VAL A 50 -21.44 12.52 1.46
CA VAL A 50 -21.62 12.12 2.86
C VAL A 50 -22.22 10.71 2.87
N PRO A 51 -21.59 9.74 3.57
CA PRO A 51 -22.13 8.39 3.65
C PRO A 51 -23.54 8.39 4.25
N LYS A 52 -24.51 7.81 3.54
CA LYS A 52 -25.92 7.72 3.99
C LYS A 52 -26.17 6.53 4.93
N SER A 53 -25.38 5.48 4.76
CA SER A 53 -25.41 4.26 5.55
C SER A 53 -23.96 3.87 5.80
N SER A 54 -23.60 3.62 7.05
CA SER A 54 -22.25 3.22 7.44
C SER A 54 -22.34 2.14 8.51
N ALA A 55 -21.29 1.32 8.61
CA ALA A 55 -21.10 0.41 9.74
C ALA A 55 -20.98 1.17 11.08
N LEU A 56 -20.73 2.47 11.04
CA LEU A 56 -20.59 3.35 12.21
C LEU A 56 -21.78 4.32 12.32
N THR A 57 -22.15 4.70 13.54
CA THR A 57 -23.39 5.43 13.86
C THR A 57 -23.45 6.85 13.31
N CYS A 58 -22.30 7.53 13.17
CA CYS A 58 -22.21 8.91 12.66
C CYS A 58 -20.99 9.07 11.74
N PRO A 59 -21.05 8.63 10.46
CA PRO A 59 -19.94 8.77 9.55
C PRO A 59 -19.71 10.24 9.19
N SER A 60 -18.46 10.70 9.30
CA SER A 60 -18.06 12.00 8.78
C SER A 60 -17.84 11.95 7.27
N GLN A 61 -17.91 13.12 6.62
CA GLN A 61 -17.56 13.26 5.22
C GLN A 61 -16.08 12.88 5.00
N PRO A 62 -15.78 12.03 4.00
CA PRO A 62 -14.41 11.62 3.71
C PRO A 62 -13.59 12.79 3.17
N VAL A 63 -12.32 12.88 3.61
CA VAL A 63 -11.34 13.83 3.07
C VAL A 63 -10.32 13.07 2.23
N HIS A 64 -10.10 13.51 1.01
CA HIS A 64 -9.11 12.94 0.10
C HIS A 64 -7.78 13.66 0.30
N LEU A 65 -6.73 12.88 0.54
CA LEU A 65 -5.35 13.32 0.60
C LEU A 65 -4.59 12.69 -0.57
N TYR A 66 -4.07 13.55 -1.44
CA TYR A 66 -3.20 13.15 -2.53
C TYR A 66 -1.75 13.25 -2.08
N LEU A 67 -1.08 12.10 -2.03
CA LEU A 67 0.34 12.00 -1.70
C LEU A 67 1.16 12.07 -2.99
N LEU A 68 1.97 13.11 -3.16
CA LEU A 68 2.71 13.35 -4.41
C LEU A 68 4.19 13.59 -4.12
N THR A 69 5.04 13.09 -5.00
CA THR A 69 6.47 13.41 -5.03
C THR A 69 6.77 14.24 -6.28
N TYR A 70 7.18 15.49 -6.08
CA TYR A 70 7.66 16.32 -7.18
C TYR A 70 8.97 15.78 -7.73
N GLY A 71 9.16 15.86 -9.05
CA GLY A 71 10.35 15.36 -9.73
C GLY A 71 10.12 14.07 -10.52
N GLY A 72 8.90 13.55 -10.55
CA GLY A 72 8.54 12.40 -11.37
C GLY A 72 9.10 11.07 -10.86
N GLY A 73 9.52 11.00 -9.59
CA GLY A 73 10.04 9.81 -8.93
C GLY A 73 11.03 10.15 -7.82
N LEU A 74 11.61 9.12 -7.22
CA LEU A 74 12.62 9.21 -6.17
C LEU A 74 14.03 8.98 -6.74
N LEU A 75 14.95 9.89 -6.44
CA LEU A 75 16.36 9.78 -6.76
C LEU A 75 17.14 9.08 -5.63
N PRO A 76 18.36 8.59 -5.90
CA PRO A 76 19.22 7.98 -4.89
C PRO A 76 19.44 8.92 -3.69
N GLY A 77 19.29 8.38 -2.48
CA GLY A 77 19.41 9.14 -1.24
C GLY A 77 18.17 9.97 -0.83
N ASP A 78 17.13 10.05 -1.67
CA ASP A 78 15.89 10.75 -1.31
C ASP A 78 15.20 10.08 -0.13
N LYS A 79 14.68 10.90 0.79
CA LYS A 79 13.97 10.45 1.99
C LYS A 79 12.65 11.17 2.12
N ILE A 80 11.55 10.43 2.04
CA ILE A 80 10.20 10.93 2.27
C ILE A 80 9.71 10.44 3.62
N ASN A 81 9.26 11.35 4.48
CA ASN A 81 8.73 11.03 5.80
C ASN A 81 7.38 11.71 5.98
N VAL A 82 6.31 10.92 6.05
CA VAL A 82 4.95 11.45 6.11
C VAL A 82 4.29 10.95 7.39
N SER A 83 3.73 11.86 8.17
CA SER A 83 2.93 11.56 9.36
C SER A 83 1.48 11.97 9.12
N ILE A 84 0.55 11.04 9.33
CA ILE A 84 -0.89 11.27 9.18
C ILE A 84 -1.56 10.90 10.51
N THR A 85 -2.44 11.76 11.00
CA THR A 85 -3.27 11.50 12.18
C THR A 85 -4.72 11.72 11.83
N LEU A 86 -5.54 10.69 12.04
CA LEU A 86 -6.99 10.74 11.93
C LEU A 86 -7.55 10.73 13.36
N ASP A 87 -8.15 11.84 13.78
CA ASP A 87 -8.84 11.90 15.06
C ASP A 87 -10.12 11.04 15.04
N PRO A 88 -10.73 10.74 16.21
CA PRO A 88 -11.89 9.86 16.28
C PRO A 88 -13.03 10.24 15.34
N ARG A 89 -13.70 9.21 14.79
CA ARG A 89 -14.83 9.33 13.85
C ARG A 89 -14.54 10.03 12.51
N THR A 90 -13.27 10.29 12.18
CA THR A 90 -12.89 10.87 10.88
C THR A 90 -12.81 9.83 9.76
N ARG A 91 -12.83 10.29 8.50
CA ARG A 91 -12.69 9.46 7.30
C ARG A 91 -11.67 10.07 6.37
N MET A 92 -10.65 9.30 5.97
CA MET A 92 -9.67 9.75 5.00
C MET A 92 -9.42 8.72 3.91
N VAL A 93 -9.32 9.20 2.68
CA VAL A 93 -8.81 8.45 1.53
C VAL A 93 -7.43 8.99 1.19
N VAL A 94 -6.45 8.12 1.00
CA VAL A 94 -5.11 8.50 0.55
C VAL A 94 -4.82 7.81 -0.77
N THR A 95 -4.53 8.60 -1.80
CA THR A 95 -4.25 8.14 -3.17
C THR A 95 -3.09 8.93 -3.79
N THR A 96 -2.56 8.50 -4.93
CA THR A 96 -1.42 9.13 -5.61
C THR A 96 -1.78 9.50 -7.07
N PRO A 97 -2.67 10.47 -7.32
CA PRO A 97 -3.29 10.68 -8.64
C PRO A 97 -2.34 11.07 -9.79
N GLN A 98 -1.06 11.37 -9.53
CA GLN A 98 -0.07 11.65 -10.59
C GLN A 98 0.64 10.40 -11.12
N GLY A 99 0.14 9.21 -10.79
CA GLY A 99 0.69 7.94 -11.25
C GLY A 99 1.69 7.31 -10.27
N SER A 100 2.19 6.16 -10.67
CA SER A 100 3.14 5.33 -9.92
C SER A 100 4.38 6.07 -9.42
N THR A 101 4.82 5.75 -8.21
CA THR A 101 6.11 6.21 -7.68
C THR A 101 7.26 5.53 -8.42
N LYS A 102 7.89 6.27 -9.33
CA LYS A 102 9.07 5.82 -10.08
C LYS A 102 10.30 5.89 -9.18
N ILE A 103 11.12 4.87 -9.19
CA ILE A 103 12.33 4.81 -8.36
C ILE A 103 13.52 4.71 -9.30
N PHE A 104 14.35 5.75 -9.32
CA PHE A 104 15.47 5.84 -10.24
C PHE A 104 16.64 4.96 -9.81
N LYS A 105 17.49 4.63 -10.79
CA LYS A 105 18.71 3.83 -10.60
C LYS A 105 19.59 4.43 -9.51
N THR A 106 20.16 3.57 -8.67
CA THR A 106 21.16 3.94 -7.67
C THR A 106 22.52 3.65 -8.28
N GLU A 107 23.22 4.69 -8.76
CA GLU A 107 24.60 4.51 -9.20
C GLU A 107 25.45 4.08 -7.99
N PRO A 108 26.31 3.06 -8.12
CA PRO A 108 27.31 2.79 -7.10
C PRO A 108 28.11 4.07 -6.93
N ASN A 109 28.24 4.59 -5.69
CA ASN A 109 29.03 5.78 -5.41
C ASN A 109 30.34 5.73 -6.20
N ALA A 110 30.49 6.64 -7.16
CA ALA A 110 31.75 6.82 -7.86
C ALA A 110 32.80 7.02 -6.78
N SER A 111 33.78 6.12 -6.72
CA SER A 111 34.96 6.24 -5.88
C SER A 111 35.32 7.72 -5.74
N VAL A 112 35.28 8.27 -4.53
CA VAL A 112 35.89 9.57 -4.26
C VAL A 112 37.28 9.49 -4.87
N LYS A 113 37.57 10.31 -5.89
CA LYS A 113 38.83 10.30 -6.64
C LYS A 113 39.99 10.24 -5.64
N GLY A 114 40.61 9.07 -5.50
CA GLY A 114 41.70 8.85 -4.54
C GLY A 114 41.61 7.57 -3.69
N GLN A 115 40.45 6.93 -3.53
CA GLN A 115 40.36 5.64 -2.82
C GLN A 115 40.34 4.46 -3.81
N ARG A 116 41.48 3.78 -3.95
CA ARG A 116 41.60 2.47 -4.61
C ARG A 116 40.99 1.39 -3.72
N GLY A 117 39.69 1.17 -3.88
CA GLY A 117 38.94 0.06 -3.33
C GLY A 117 37.54 0.08 -3.94
N THR A 118 36.99 -1.09 -4.27
CA THR A 118 35.56 -1.19 -4.62
C THR A 118 34.76 -0.60 -3.46
N PRO A 119 34.00 0.50 -3.67
CA PRO A 119 33.24 1.08 -2.58
C PRO A 119 32.16 0.06 -2.19
N LYS A 120 32.30 -0.54 -0.99
CA LYS A 120 31.23 -1.31 -0.36
C LYS A 120 29.97 -0.48 -0.46
N HIS A 121 28.91 -1.06 -1.02
CA HIS A 121 27.63 -0.40 -1.14
C HIS A 121 27.17 0.09 0.24
N ILE A 122 27.24 1.40 0.46
CA ILE A 122 26.83 1.99 1.73
C ILE A 122 25.30 2.11 1.67
N LEU A 123 24.62 1.73 2.77
CA LEU A 123 23.17 1.90 2.96
C LEU A 123 22.67 3.35 2.74
N SER A 124 23.56 4.32 2.60
CA SER A 124 23.28 5.74 2.38
C SER A 124 22.71 6.08 1.01
N ASP A 125 22.88 5.22 0.01
CA ASP A 125 22.59 5.58 -1.39
C ASP A 125 21.17 5.18 -1.82
N LYS A 126 20.45 4.40 -1.01
CA LYS A 126 19.08 3.97 -1.32
C LYS A 126 18.08 5.10 -1.07
N SER A 127 17.06 5.16 -1.92
CA SER A 127 15.90 6.01 -1.65
C SER A 127 15.00 5.35 -0.61
N SER A 128 14.26 6.14 0.17
CA SER A 128 13.39 5.61 1.22
C SER A 128 12.13 6.42 1.45
N GLN A 129 11.06 5.73 1.82
CA GLN A 129 9.78 6.32 2.21
C GLN A 129 9.29 5.75 3.54
N HIS A 130 9.01 6.62 4.50
CA HIS A 130 8.42 6.28 5.78
C HIS A 130 7.05 6.95 5.89
N LEU A 131 6.02 6.14 6.10
CA LEU A 131 4.66 6.59 6.35
C LEU A 131 4.24 6.15 7.75
N THR A 132 3.91 7.10 8.62
CA THR A 132 3.40 6.82 9.96
C THR A 132 1.98 7.34 10.07
N VAL A 133 1.01 6.45 10.27
CA VAL A 133 -0.40 6.80 10.38
C VAL A 133 -0.94 6.43 11.76
N HIS A 134 -1.66 7.36 12.38
CA HIS A 134 -2.43 7.14 13.59
C HIS A 134 -3.92 7.21 13.24
N VAL A 135 -4.68 6.17 13.59
CA VAL A 135 -6.11 6.08 13.30
C VAL A 135 -6.88 5.95 14.61
N GLY A 136 -7.58 7.03 14.94
CA GLY A 136 -8.39 7.16 16.15
C GLY A 136 -9.59 6.23 16.19
N GLN A 137 -10.23 6.17 17.35
CA GLN A 137 -11.43 5.36 17.58
C GLN A 137 -12.53 5.69 16.57
N GLU A 138 -13.19 4.68 16.01
CA GLU A 138 -14.22 4.83 14.96
C GLU A 138 -13.77 5.63 13.71
N ALA A 139 -12.48 5.92 13.55
CA ALA A 139 -11.96 6.52 12.33
C ALA A 139 -11.72 5.45 11.26
N ALA A 140 -11.81 5.82 9.98
CA ALA A 140 -11.52 4.89 8.89
C ALA A 140 -10.57 5.50 7.87
N LEU A 141 -9.57 4.69 7.49
CA LEU A 141 -8.57 5.02 6.49
C LEU A 141 -8.71 4.08 5.28
N CYS A 142 -8.81 4.66 4.09
CA CYS A 142 -8.68 3.96 2.83
C CYS A 142 -7.39 4.42 2.13
N TYR A 143 -6.32 3.64 2.23
CA TYR A 143 -5.01 3.92 1.65
C TYR A 143 -4.82 3.08 0.38
N LEU A 144 -5.03 3.71 -0.78
CA LEU A 144 -5.00 3.08 -2.11
C LEU A 144 -4.04 3.86 -3.03
N PRO A 145 -2.72 3.84 -2.76
CA PRO A 145 -1.74 4.45 -3.66
C PRO A 145 -1.60 3.65 -4.96
N ASP A 146 -1.07 4.28 -6.00
CA ASP A 146 -0.53 3.60 -7.18
C ASP A 146 0.72 2.79 -6.80
N PRO A 147 1.08 1.76 -7.60
CA PRO A 147 2.19 0.89 -7.25
C PRO A 147 3.55 1.58 -7.37
N ALA A 148 4.53 1.05 -6.64
CA ALA A 148 5.92 1.41 -6.85
C ALA A 148 6.44 0.82 -8.18
N VAL A 149 7.21 1.62 -8.92
CA VAL A 149 7.86 1.21 -10.18
C VAL A 149 9.37 1.34 -10.02
N PRO A 150 10.05 0.30 -9.50
CA PRO A 150 11.50 0.26 -9.40
C PRO A 150 12.14 0.14 -10.77
N TYR A 151 13.02 1.08 -11.13
CA TYR A 151 13.76 0.99 -12.39
C TYR A 151 14.94 0.03 -12.25
N LYS A 152 15.49 -0.41 -13.39
CA LYS A 152 16.72 -1.18 -13.43
C LYS A 152 17.83 -0.55 -12.57
N ASN A 153 18.52 -1.38 -11.80
CA ASN A 153 19.58 -1.01 -10.86
C ASN A 153 19.15 -0.01 -9.75
N SER A 154 17.86 0.07 -9.42
CA SER A 154 17.39 0.91 -8.29
C SER A 154 17.51 0.20 -6.94
N ARG A 155 17.56 1.00 -5.87
CA ARG A 155 17.47 0.55 -4.47
C ARG A 155 16.46 1.37 -3.69
N TYR A 156 15.53 0.67 -3.05
CA TYR A 156 14.43 1.31 -2.34
C TYR A 156 13.97 0.56 -1.09
N GLU A 157 13.58 1.35 -0.08
CA GLU A 157 12.92 0.86 1.12
C GLU A 157 11.67 1.68 1.44
N GLN A 158 10.57 0.98 1.70
CA GLN A 158 9.31 1.53 2.12
C GLN A 158 8.91 0.94 3.46
N VAL A 159 8.64 1.82 4.44
CA VAL A 159 8.14 1.43 5.76
C VAL A 159 6.84 2.18 6.01
N GLN A 160 5.76 1.43 6.15
CA GLN A 160 4.45 1.94 6.53
C GLN A 160 4.09 1.41 7.92
N THR A 161 3.76 2.31 8.83
CA THR A 161 3.43 2.00 10.23
C THR A 161 2.08 2.61 10.57
N PHE A 162 1.10 1.76 10.83
CA PHE A 162 -0.25 2.15 11.20
C PHE A 162 -0.45 1.85 12.69
N THR A 163 -0.86 2.85 13.46
CA THR A 163 -1.25 2.69 14.86
C THR A 163 -2.75 2.87 14.96
N ILE A 164 -3.44 1.86 15.49
CA ILE A 164 -4.89 1.89 15.69
C ILE A 164 -5.24 2.06 17.16
N ASP A 165 -6.16 2.99 17.41
CA ASP A 165 -6.74 3.21 18.73
C ASP A 165 -7.99 2.34 18.93
N GLY A 166 -8.25 2.00 20.19
CA GLY A 166 -9.45 1.30 20.63
C GLY A 166 -9.27 -0.20 20.87
N PRO A 167 -10.31 -0.88 21.39
CA PRO A 167 -10.23 -2.29 21.77
C PRO A 167 -10.07 -3.18 20.54
N THR A 168 -9.07 -4.05 20.53
CA THR A 168 -8.83 -4.99 19.42
C THR A 168 -9.79 -6.21 19.42
N SER A 169 -10.76 -6.25 20.33
CA SER A 169 -11.74 -7.32 20.44
C SER A 169 -12.66 -7.32 19.22
N SER A 170 -12.87 -8.49 18.61
CA SER A 170 -13.57 -8.59 17.31
C SER A 170 -15.01 -8.06 17.33
N LYS A 171 -15.64 -7.97 18.50
CA LYS A 171 -17.06 -7.61 18.67
C LYS A 171 -17.32 -6.14 18.97
N ASP A 172 -16.29 -5.32 19.12
CA ASP A 172 -16.47 -3.91 19.47
C ASP A 172 -16.76 -3.05 18.22
N PRO A 173 -17.93 -2.40 18.12
CA PRO A 173 -18.24 -1.52 17.00
C PRO A 173 -17.43 -0.22 17.00
N GLN A 174 -16.80 0.16 18.12
CA GLN A 174 -16.03 1.41 18.22
C GLN A 174 -14.61 1.30 17.66
N ARG A 175 -14.30 0.23 16.94
CA ARG A 175 -12.98 0.00 16.35
C ARG A 175 -12.68 0.95 15.19
N SER A 176 -11.41 1.31 15.08
CA SER A 176 -10.87 1.91 13.86
C SER A 176 -10.92 0.92 12.70
N SER A 177 -10.95 1.45 11.48
CA SER A 177 -11.00 0.65 10.25
C SER A 177 -9.89 1.04 9.29
N LEU A 178 -9.26 0.03 8.67
CA LEU A 178 -8.13 0.20 7.75
C LEU A 178 -8.34 -0.62 6.48
N CYS A 179 -8.11 0.02 5.34
CA CYS A 179 -7.89 -0.63 4.05
C CYS A 179 -6.56 -0.12 3.51
N ILE A 180 -5.57 -0.99 3.34
CA ILE A 180 -4.21 -0.64 2.93
C ILE A 180 -3.84 -1.47 1.72
N LEU A 181 -3.52 -0.81 0.61
CA LEU A 181 -2.95 -1.43 -0.58
C LEU A 181 -1.46 -1.10 -0.66
N ASP A 182 -0.62 -2.14 -0.75
CA ASP A 182 0.80 -2.01 -1.04
C ASP A 182 1.17 -2.98 -2.16
N TRP A 183 1.81 -2.47 -3.21
CA TRP A 183 2.04 -3.20 -4.45
C TRP A 183 3.21 -2.60 -5.24
N VAL A 184 3.91 -3.49 -5.94
CA VAL A 184 5.11 -3.18 -6.71
C VAL A 184 5.06 -3.86 -8.07
N THR A 185 5.53 -3.15 -9.09
CA THR A 185 5.65 -3.67 -10.45
C THR A 185 7.06 -4.18 -10.74
N GLN A 186 7.20 -4.99 -11.79
CA GLN A 186 8.48 -5.51 -12.29
C GLN A 186 9.43 -4.44 -12.86
N GLY A 187 9.02 -3.16 -12.86
CA GLY A 187 9.76 -2.04 -13.44
C GLY A 187 9.12 -1.56 -14.74
N ARG A 188 9.94 -1.05 -15.67
CA ARG A 188 9.44 -0.53 -16.96
C ARG A 188 9.36 -1.63 -18.00
N ALA A 189 8.23 -2.34 -18.01
CA ALA A 189 7.94 -3.38 -19.01
C ALA A 189 8.10 -2.88 -20.46
N SER A 190 7.73 -1.62 -20.75
CA SER A 190 7.90 -1.00 -22.07
C SER A 190 9.36 -0.81 -22.51
N ARG A 191 10.32 -0.91 -21.58
CA ARG A 191 11.76 -0.90 -21.83
C ARG A 191 12.41 -2.29 -21.71
N GLY A 192 11.60 -3.33 -21.57
CA GLY A 192 12.07 -4.71 -21.34
C GLY A 192 12.66 -4.94 -19.96
N GLU A 193 12.34 -4.09 -18.97
CA GLU A 193 12.72 -4.37 -17.58
C GLU A 193 11.78 -5.40 -16.97
N ASP A 194 12.35 -6.39 -16.30
CA ASP A 194 11.63 -7.50 -15.67
C ASP A 194 12.37 -7.91 -14.38
N TRP A 195 11.98 -7.26 -13.29
CA TRP A 195 12.56 -7.37 -11.95
C TRP A 195 14.08 -7.07 -11.92
N ASP A 196 14.53 -6.11 -12.74
CA ASP A 196 15.96 -5.77 -12.93
C ASP A 196 16.53 -4.76 -11.93
N PHE A 197 15.85 -4.48 -10.82
CA PHE A 197 16.37 -3.64 -9.74
C PHE A 197 17.30 -4.44 -8.81
N HIS A 198 18.05 -3.75 -7.97
CA HIS A 198 18.92 -4.41 -7.00
C HIS A 198 18.16 -4.78 -5.73
N LEU A 199 17.41 -3.82 -5.18
CA LEU A 199 16.71 -4.01 -3.92
C LEU A 199 15.38 -3.25 -3.89
N TRP A 200 14.33 -3.96 -3.51
CA TRP A 200 13.07 -3.38 -3.07
C TRP A 200 12.63 -4.04 -1.76
N ARG A 201 12.43 -3.24 -0.70
CA ARG A 201 11.95 -3.71 0.60
C ARG A 201 10.70 -2.94 1.00
N GLY A 202 9.56 -3.61 1.04
CA GLY A 202 8.30 -3.09 1.58
C GLY A 202 8.00 -3.69 2.94
N LYS A 203 7.64 -2.87 3.92
CA LYS A 203 7.25 -3.32 5.25
C LYS A 203 6.01 -2.56 5.73
N ASN A 204 4.93 -3.30 5.97
CA ASN A 204 3.67 -2.80 6.51
C ASN A 204 3.50 -3.33 7.93
N GLU A 205 3.42 -2.45 8.92
CA GLU A 205 3.22 -2.82 10.32
C GLU A 205 1.95 -2.17 10.86
N VAL A 206 1.10 -2.97 11.51
CA VAL A 206 -0.08 -2.47 12.23
C VAL A 206 0.10 -2.73 13.71
N TRP A 207 0.02 -1.67 14.50
CA TRP A 207 0.21 -1.65 15.95
C TRP A 207 -1.07 -1.18 16.63
N THR A 208 -1.28 -1.63 17.86
CA THR A 208 -2.26 -1.04 18.77
C THR A 208 -1.54 -0.44 19.98
N THR A 209 -2.15 0.57 20.59
CA THR A 209 -1.68 1.15 21.85
C THR A 209 -2.67 0.78 22.94
N ASP A 210 -2.18 0.12 23.98
CA ASP A 210 -2.99 -0.21 25.16
C ASP A 210 -3.30 1.06 25.98
N GLU A 211 -4.27 0.99 26.91
CA GLU A 211 -4.62 2.10 27.81
C GLU A 211 -3.42 2.57 28.66
N SER A 212 -2.48 1.64 28.91
CA SER A 212 -1.20 1.89 29.58
C SER A 212 -0.15 2.59 28.71
N GLY A 213 -0.44 2.87 27.44
CA GLY A 213 0.49 3.45 26.46
C GLY A 213 1.45 2.43 25.83
N LYS A 214 1.34 1.14 26.19
CA LYS A 214 2.22 0.09 25.64
C LYS A 214 1.80 -0.27 24.22
N LYS A 215 2.75 -0.20 23.27
CA LYS A 215 2.54 -0.61 21.88
C LYS A 215 2.60 -2.13 21.73
N LYS A 216 1.66 -2.69 20.97
CA LYS A 216 1.63 -4.13 20.60
C LYS A 216 1.50 -4.28 19.10
N LEU A 217 2.39 -5.07 18.50
CA LEU A 217 2.32 -5.42 17.08
C LEU A 217 1.17 -6.41 16.84
N LEU A 218 0.27 -6.09 15.92
CA LEU A 218 -0.85 -6.95 15.54
C LEU A 218 -0.57 -7.69 14.24
N LEU A 219 -0.01 -6.98 13.26
CA LEU A 219 0.26 -7.49 11.93
C LEU A 219 1.57 -6.90 11.41
N ARG A 220 2.38 -7.75 10.77
CA ARG A 220 3.53 -7.33 9.96
C ARG A 220 3.47 -8.09 8.64
N ASP A 221 3.45 -7.35 7.55
CA ASP A 221 3.75 -7.87 6.21
C ASP A 221 5.08 -7.29 5.76
N SER A 222 5.95 -8.14 5.22
CA SER A 222 7.28 -7.77 4.74
C SER A 222 7.52 -8.45 3.42
N LEU A 223 7.73 -7.67 2.36
CA LEU A 223 8.09 -8.15 1.04
C LEU A 223 9.49 -7.64 0.72
N ILE A 224 10.42 -8.57 0.57
CA ILE A 224 11.83 -8.30 0.31
C ILE A 224 12.16 -8.95 -1.03
N LEU A 225 12.45 -8.10 -2.02
CA LEU A 225 12.89 -8.48 -3.35
C LEU A 225 14.33 -8.02 -3.47
N ASP A 226 15.24 -8.96 -3.23
CA ASP A 226 16.66 -8.69 -3.11
C ASP A 226 17.44 -9.52 -4.13
N ARG A 227 18.17 -8.83 -5.00
CA ARG A 227 19.09 -9.44 -5.97
C ARG A 227 20.52 -9.42 -5.44
N GLU A 228 20.78 -8.69 -4.37
CA GLU A 228 22.09 -8.59 -3.75
C GLU A 228 22.33 -9.87 -2.95
N LEU A 229 23.07 -10.79 -3.56
CA LEU A 229 23.69 -11.89 -2.86
C LEU A 229 24.82 -11.29 -2.00
N ASP A 230 24.97 -11.76 -0.76
CA ASP A 230 26.13 -11.39 0.05
C ASP A 230 27.41 -11.81 -0.72
N GLU A 231 28.27 -10.85 -1.06
CA GLU A 231 29.54 -11.11 -1.78
C GLU A 231 30.43 -12.13 -1.05
N ASP A 232 30.31 -12.22 0.28
CA ASP A 232 30.99 -13.20 1.12
C ASP A 232 30.49 -14.65 0.88
N GLN A 233 29.25 -14.83 0.40
CA GLN A 233 28.68 -16.14 0.04
C GLN A 233 29.03 -16.54 -1.41
N LEU A 234 29.11 -15.57 -2.33
CA LEU A 234 29.48 -15.78 -3.74
C LEU A 234 30.91 -16.31 -3.93
N ALA A 235 31.83 -15.99 -3.02
CA ALA A 235 33.20 -16.52 -3.06
C ALA A 235 33.28 -18.02 -2.71
N GLN A 236 32.24 -18.59 -2.08
CA GLN A 236 32.22 -19.96 -1.59
C GLN A 236 31.47 -20.92 -2.54
N GLU A 237 30.51 -20.44 -3.32
CA GLU A 237 29.72 -21.28 -4.25
C GLU A 237 29.40 -20.59 -5.60
N PRO A 238 30.02 -21.01 -6.72
CA PRO A 238 29.74 -20.48 -8.07
C PRO A 238 28.31 -20.75 -8.58
N GLU A 239 27.60 -21.70 -7.99
CA GLU A 239 26.21 -22.03 -8.33
C GLU A 239 25.22 -20.92 -7.93
N LEU A 240 25.62 -20.00 -7.03
CA LEU A 240 24.82 -18.85 -6.61
C LEU A 240 24.62 -17.79 -7.71
N LEU A 241 25.42 -17.81 -8.79
CA LEU A 241 25.19 -16.93 -9.96
C LEU A 241 23.83 -17.18 -10.63
N ALA A 242 23.29 -18.40 -10.52
CA ALA A 242 21.93 -18.74 -10.95
C ALA A 242 20.85 -18.00 -10.14
N GLN A 243 21.15 -17.56 -8.92
CA GLN A 243 20.21 -16.82 -8.05
C GLN A 243 20.02 -15.36 -8.46
N SER A 244 20.77 -14.85 -9.44
CA SER A 244 20.55 -13.50 -9.98
C SER A 244 19.19 -13.33 -10.66
N ASN A 245 18.52 -14.43 -11.04
CA ASN A 245 17.15 -14.46 -11.55
C ASN A 245 16.10 -14.87 -10.51
N LEU A 246 16.48 -15.05 -9.24
CA LEU A 246 15.59 -15.62 -8.21
C LEU A 246 14.33 -14.79 -7.97
N ILE A 247 14.41 -13.46 -8.12
CA ILE A 247 13.22 -12.60 -8.05
C ILE A 247 12.26 -12.98 -9.18
N ARG A 248 12.74 -12.94 -10.43
CA ARG A 248 11.95 -13.24 -11.64
C ARG A 248 11.34 -14.64 -11.61
N GLU A 249 12.11 -15.64 -11.20
CA GLU A 249 11.63 -17.02 -11.11
C GLU A 249 10.54 -17.20 -10.05
N ARG A 250 10.67 -16.51 -8.90
CA ARG A 250 9.68 -16.58 -7.81
C ARG A 250 8.43 -15.75 -8.07
N THR A 251 8.54 -14.68 -8.84
CA THR A 251 7.40 -13.82 -9.19
C THR A 251 6.68 -14.30 -10.44
N TYR A 252 7.31 -15.10 -11.31
CA TYR A 252 6.71 -15.62 -12.53
C TYR A 252 5.34 -16.30 -12.28
N PRO A 253 4.31 -16.04 -13.11
CA PRO A 253 4.28 -15.21 -14.32
C PRO A 253 3.90 -13.73 -14.06
N HIS A 254 4.00 -13.25 -12.82
CA HIS A 254 3.43 -11.97 -12.41
C HIS A 254 4.42 -10.80 -12.62
N GLY A 255 3.97 -9.78 -13.36
CA GLY A 255 4.66 -8.49 -13.48
C GLY A 255 4.26 -7.48 -12.41
N VAL A 256 3.28 -7.81 -11.56
CA VAL A 256 2.88 -7.04 -10.38
C VAL A 256 2.65 -8.00 -9.22
N VAL A 257 3.12 -7.62 -8.03
CA VAL A 257 2.77 -8.30 -6.77
C VAL A 257 2.25 -7.29 -5.77
N GLY A 258 1.23 -7.66 -5.01
CA GLY A 258 0.61 -6.76 -4.04
C GLY A 258 -0.03 -7.47 -2.85
N THR A 259 -0.20 -6.70 -1.78
CA THR A 259 -0.91 -7.05 -0.57
C THR A 259 -2.00 -6.00 -0.32
N LEU A 260 -3.23 -6.45 -0.16
CA LEU A 260 -4.34 -5.67 0.38
C LEU A 260 -4.62 -6.13 1.82
N ILE A 261 -4.62 -5.20 2.76
CA ILE A 261 -4.86 -5.44 4.19
C ILE A 261 -6.18 -4.80 4.56
N LEU A 262 -7.11 -5.60 5.07
CA LEU A 262 -8.45 -5.15 5.48
C LEU A 262 -8.64 -5.38 6.99
N TYR A 263 -9.20 -4.40 7.67
CA TYR A 263 -9.46 -4.44 9.10
C TYR A 263 -10.60 -3.51 9.52
N GLY A 264 -11.35 -3.96 10.53
CA GLY A 264 -12.31 -3.13 11.24
C GLY A 264 -13.72 -3.13 10.63
N PRO A 265 -14.70 -2.58 11.36
CA PRO A 265 -16.12 -2.70 11.03
C PRO A 265 -16.48 -2.15 9.66
N VAL A 266 -15.84 -1.06 9.20
CA VAL A 266 -16.14 -0.44 7.90
C VAL A 266 -15.80 -1.39 6.74
N PHE A 267 -14.74 -2.18 6.86
CA PHE A 267 -14.26 -3.05 5.77
C PHE A 267 -14.58 -4.53 6.00
N GLU A 268 -15.40 -4.89 6.99
CA GLU A 268 -15.70 -6.29 7.31
C GLU A 268 -16.48 -6.98 6.17
N ASN A 269 -17.41 -6.27 5.52
CA ASN A 269 -18.14 -6.80 4.37
C ASN A 269 -17.20 -7.09 3.20
N LEU A 270 -16.34 -6.13 2.86
CA LEU A 270 -15.31 -6.31 1.83
C LEU A 270 -14.36 -7.46 2.17
N ALA A 271 -13.95 -7.58 3.43
CA ALA A 271 -13.11 -8.67 3.89
C ALA A 271 -13.79 -10.04 3.73
N ASN A 272 -15.07 -10.14 4.09
CA ASN A 272 -15.88 -11.35 3.90
C ASN A 272 -16.09 -11.65 2.41
N PHE A 273 -16.27 -10.62 1.57
CA PHE A 273 -16.40 -10.78 0.13
C PHE A 273 -15.17 -11.44 -0.49
N PHE A 274 -13.96 -10.95 -0.18
CA PHE A 274 -12.71 -11.58 -0.63
C PHE A 274 -12.56 -13.02 -0.12
N MET A 275 -12.90 -13.29 1.14
CA MET A 275 -12.84 -14.64 1.71
C MET A 275 -13.81 -15.60 1.04
N ASN A 276 -15.04 -15.15 0.76
CA ASN A 276 -16.06 -15.94 0.07
C ASN A 276 -15.64 -16.23 -1.38
N ARG A 277 -15.17 -15.21 -2.10
CA ARG A 277 -14.66 -15.35 -3.46
C ARG A 277 -13.50 -16.33 -3.52
N PHE A 278 -12.50 -16.18 -2.64
CA PHE A 278 -11.37 -17.12 -2.55
C PHE A 278 -11.82 -18.56 -2.22
N THR A 279 -12.81 -18.73 -1.34
CA THR A 279 -13.34 -20.06 -0.98
C THR A 279 -14.09 -20.72 -2.13
N SER A 280 -14.72 -19.92 -3.00
CA SER A 280 -15.43 -20.39 -4.18
C SER A 280 -14.52 -20.81 -5.35
N LEU A 281 -13.23 -20.45 -5.29
CA LEU A 281 -12.27 -20.84 -6.34
C LEU A 281 -12.10 -22.37 -6.39
N PRO A 282 -11.98 -22.94 -7.60
CA PRO A 282 -11.84 -24.38 -7.76
C PRO A 282 -10.52 -24.85 -7.13
N ARG A 283 -10.62 -25.67 -6.07
CA ARG A 283 -9.45 -26.28 -5.45
C ARG A 283 -9.04 -27.55 -6.20
N ILE A 284 -7.75 -27.68 -6.47
CA ILE A 284 -7.16 -28.93 -6.96
C ILE A 284 -7.43 -30.01 -5.91
N GLY A 285 -8.22 -31.02 -6.27
CA GLY A 285 -8.64 -32.13 -5.39
C GLY A 285 -10.06 -32.03 -4.81
N ALA A 286 -10.79 -30.93 -4.99
CA ALA A 286 -12.18 -30.80 -4.53
C ALA A 286 -13.24 -31.27 -5.56
N ARG A 287 -12.81 -31.72 -6.75
CA ARG A 287 -13.71 -32.39 -7.71
C ARG A 287 -14.05 -33.78 -7.18
N ASN A 288 -15.25 -33.92 -6.63
CA ASN A 288 -15.89 -35.24 -6.50
C ASN A 288 -16.08 -35.82 -7.89
N TRP A 289 -15.20 -36.73 -8.30
CA TRP A 289 -15.31 -37.47 -9.57
C TRP A 289 -16.53 -38.41 -9.61
N SER A 290 -17.25 -38.54 -8.49
CA SER A 290 -18.38 -39.44 -8.27
C SER A 290 -19.76 -38.83 -8.53
N SER A 291 -19.87 -37.55 -8.94
CA SER A 291 -21.17 -36.91 -9.19
C SER A 291 -21.52 -36.89 -10.68
N PRO A 292 -22.64 -37.47 -11.12
CA PRO A 292 -23.06 -37.40 -12.52
C PRO A 292 -23.40 -35.95 -12.88
N THR A 293 -22.75 -35.46 -13.93
CA THR A 293 -22.92 -34.11 -14.45
C THR A 293 -24.32 -33.94 -15.02
N VAL A 294 -25.17 -33.14 -14.36
CA VAL A 294 -26.44 -32.69 -14.95
C VAL A 294 -26.11 -31.52 -15.87
N CYS A 295 -26.00 -31.80 -17.17
CA CYS A 295 -25.97 -30.78 -18.21
C CYS A 295 -27.34 -30.10 -18.27
N SER A 296 -27.47 -28.91 -17.70
CA SER A 296 -28.58 -28.01 -17.99
C SER A 296 -28.01 -26.72 -18.55
N GLY A 297 -28.07 -26.60 -19.88
CA GLY A 297 -27.72 -25.39 -20.59
C GLY A 297 -28.73 -24.29 -20.26
N SER A 298 -28.26 -23.23 -19.62
CA SER A 298 -28.93 -21.93 -19.60
C SER A 298 -28.16 -21.01 -20.55
N ALA A 299 -28.92 -20.33 -21.40
CA ALA A 299 -28.43 -19.41 -22.42
C ALA A 299 -27.42 -18.40 -21.84
N ALA A 300 -26.28 -18.27 -22.52
CA ALA A 300 -25.19 -17.38 -22.14
C ALA A 300 -25.60 -15.93 -22.38
N THR A 301 -25.99 -15.25 -21.30
CA THR A 301 -25.70 -13.82 -21.15
C THR A 301 -24.18 -13.67 -21.23
N GLU A 302 -23.65 -12.72 -22.02
CA GLU A 302 -22.20 -12.49 -22.04
C GLU A 302 -21.70 -12.35 -20.60
N PRO A 303 -20.78 -13.22 -20.14
CA PRO A 303 -20.31 -13.14 -18.77
C PRO A 303 -19.58 -11.81 -18.60
N ALA A 304 -19.83 -11.13 -17.48
CA ALA A 304 -19.00 -10.01 -17.06
C ALA A 304 -17.53 -10.41 -17.20
N PRO A 305 -16.64 -9.50 -17.63
CA PRO A 305 -15.22 -9.83 -17.84
C PRO A 305 -14.69 -10.53 -16.59
N ASN A 306 -14.31 -11.80 -16.76
CA ASN A 306 -13.84 -12.63 -15.66
C ASN A 306 -12.39 -12.26 -15.34
N PHE A 307 -12.19 -11.09 -14.72
CA PHE A 307 -10.89 -10.56 -14.34
C PHE A 307 -10.11 -11.53 -13.44
N ASP A 308 -10.80 -12.42 -12.71
CA ASP A 308 -10.15 -13.45 -11.90
C ASP A 308 -9.29 -14.43 -12.72
N SER A 309 -9.52 -14.53 -14.03
CA SER A 309 -8.68 -15.35 -14.91
C SER A 309 -7.28 -14.76 -15.14
N GLN A 310 -7.09 -13.45 -14.92
CA GLN A 310 -5.83 -12.75 -15.17
C GLN A 310 -5.02 -12.53 -13.89
N VAL A 311 -5.62 -12.71 -12.71
CA VAL A 311 -4.97 -12.42 -11.42
C VAL A 311 -4.96 -13.66 -10.54
N THR A 312 -3.78 -14.05 -10.08
CA THR A 312 -3.65 -15.06 -9.04
C THR A 312 -3.76 -14.37 -7.70
N PHE A 313 -4.72 -14.73 -6.85
CA PHE A 313 -4.84 -14.17 -5.51
C PHE A 313 -5.13 -15.22 -4.44
N THR A 314 -4.80 -14.86 -3.21
CA THR A 314 -5.10 -15.62 -2.00
C THR A 314 -5.71 -14.69 -0.97
N ALA A 315 -6.67 -15.17 -0.18
CA ALA A 315 -7.23 -14.42 0.94
C ALA A 315 -7.16 -15.26 2.21
N ALA A 316 -6.70 -14.66 3.30
CA ALA A 316 -6.58 -15.33 4.59
C ALA A 316 -6.96 -14.41 5.74
N ARG A 317 -7.72 -14.94 6.70
CA ARG A 317 -7.98 -14.26 7.97
C ARG A 317 -6.82 -14.53 8.93
N VAL A 318 -6.25 -13.46 9.48
CA VAL A 318 -5.10 -13.48 10.37
C VAL A 318 -5.55 -13.10 11.79
N ARG A 319 -4.66 -13.30 12.77
CA ARG A 319 -4.88 -12.90 14.17
C ARG A 319 -5.33 -11.44 14.26
N ALA A 320 -6.07 -11.12 15.32
CA ALA A 320 -6.65 -9.80 15.57
C ALA A 320 -7.69 -9.34 14.53
N GLY A 321 -8.20 -10.23 13.67
CA GLY A 321 -9.34 -9.93 12.79
C GLY A 321 -8.97 -9.20 11.51
N PHE A 322 -7.71 -9.28 11.08
CA PHE A 322 -7.28 -8.80 9.77
C PHE A 322 -7.63 -9.82 8.69
N VAL A 323 -7.92 -9.34 7.48
CA VAL A 323 -7.90 -10.16 6.26
C VAL A 323 -6.78 -9.64 5.37
N LEU A 324 -5.89 -10.55 4.99
CA LEU A 324 -4.82 -10.31 4.03
C LEU A 324 -5.22 -10.91 2.70
N VAL A 325 -5.13 -10.10 1.64
CA VAL A 325 -5.28 -10.55 0.27
C VAL A 325 -3.94 -10.32 -0.44
N LYS A 326 -3.25 -11.40 -0.80
CA LYS A 326 -2.04 -11.32 -1.63
C LYS A 326 -2.41 -11.66 -3.06
N PHE A 327 -1.97 -10.83 -4.00
CA PHE A 327 -2.29 -11.01 -5.41
C PHE A 327 -1.06 -10.79 -6.29
N GLY A 328 -1.08 -11.43 -7.44
CA GLY A 328 -0.14 -11.22 -8.53
C GLY A 328 -0.88 -11.14 -9.85
N ALA A 329 -0.43 -10.25 -10.73
CA ALA A 329 -1.03 -10.01 -12.04
C ALA A 329 0.07 -9.90 -13.11
N PRO A 330 -0.24 -10.14 -14.41
CA PRO A 330 0.74 -10.03 -15.48
C PRO A 330 1.25 -8.59 -15.66
N ASP A 331 0.39 -7.60 -15.47
CA ASP A 331 0.74 -6.19 -15.60
C ASP A 331 -0.12 -5.28 -14.70
N PHE A 332 0.21 -3.99 -14.70
CA PHE A 332 -0.49 -2.98 -13.90
C PHE A 332 -1.95 -2.80 -14.30
N ALA A 333 -2.28 -2.87 -15.59
CA ALA A 333 -3.66 -2.67 -16.04
C ALA A 333 -4.55 -3.82 -15.54
N ALA A 334 -4.10 -5.07 -15.70
CA ALA A 334 -4.81 -6.24 -15.20
C ALA A 334 -5.01 -6.18 -13.67
N ALA A 335 -3.99 -5.80 -12.91
CA ALA A 335 -4.10 -5.64 -11.45
C ALA A 335 -5.10 -4.54 -11.06
N LYS A 336 -5.02 -3.39 -11.74
CA LYS A 336 -5.86 -2.23 -11.51
C LYS A 336 -7.32 -2.55 -11.81
N ASP A 337 -7.60 -3.07 -13.00
CA ASP A 337 -8.95 -3.39 -13.45
C ASP A 337 -9.59 -4.47 -12.57
N TRP A 338 -8.83 -5.50 -12.20
CA TRP A 338 -9.30 -6.55 -11.28
C TRP A 338 -9.67 -6.01 -9.91
N LEU A 339 -8.76 -5.27 -9.27
CA LEU A 339 -9.01 -4.74 -7.93
C LEU A 339 -10.13 -3.70 -7.94
N GLY A 340 -10.11 -2.80 -8.93
CA GLY A 340 -11.15 -1.81 -9.13
C GLY A 340 -12.53 -2.41 -9.40
N ALA A 341 -12.61 -3.47 -10.19
CA ALA A 341 -13.86 -4.20 -10.44
C ALA A 341 -14.39 -4.82 -9.15
N ILE A 342 -13.54 -5.50 -8.37
CA ILE A 342 -13.95 -6.12 -7.09
C ILE A 342 -14.45 -5.07 -6.08
N LEU A 343 -13.72 -3.95 -5.93
CA LEU A 343 -14.11 -2.91 -4.98
C LEU A 343 -15.42 -2.20 -5.40
N ARG A 344 -15.68 -2.07 -6.71
CA ARG A 344 -16.95 -1.53 -7.24
C ARG A 344 -18.09 -2.52 -7.11
N GLU A 345 -17.83 -3.81 -7.35
CA GLU A 345 -18.81 -4.90 -7.24
C GLU A 345 -19.31 -5.04 -5.80
N GLU A 346 -18.41 -5.04 -4.82
CA GLU A 346 -18.77 -5.16 -3.41
C GLU A 346 -19.33 -3.85 -2.84
N GLY A 347 -18.77 -2.70 -3.25
CA GLY A 347 -19.35 -1.38 -3.03
C GLY A 347 -19.02 -0.67 -1.72
N THR A 348 -18.36 -1.31 -0.74
CA THR A 348 -18.01 -0.68 0.56
C THR A 348 -17.21 0.61 0.39
N VAL A 349 -16.22 0.62 -0.51
CA VAL A 349 -15.39 1.82 -0.71
C VAL A 349 -16.23 2.97 -1.28
N TYR A 350 -17.15 2.67 -2.20
CA TYR A 350 -18.05 3.65 -2.77
C TYR A 350 -19.04 4.20 -1.73
N THR A 351 -19.63 3.34 -0.89
CA THR A 351 -20.64 3.75 0.10
C THR A 351 -20.04 4.55 1.27
N GLU A 352 -18.79 4.26 1.66
CA GLU A 352 -18.14 4.87 2.83
C GLU A 352 -17.24 6.05 2.46
N PHE A 353 -16.68 6.08 1.24
CA PHE A 353 -15.70 7.09 0.84
C PHE A 353 -16.05 7.83 -0.46
N GLY A 354 -17.07 7.37 -1.20
CA GLY A 354 -17.50 7.96 -2.46
C GLY A 354 -16.73 7.41 -3.67
N GLU A 355 -17.25 7.69 -4.87
CA GLU A 355 -16.68 7.18 -6.14
C GLU A 355 -15.23 7.62 -6.38
N GLU A 356 -14.90 8.85 -5.95
CA GLU A 356 -13.56 9.42 -6.13
C GLU A 356 -12.47 8.63 -5.42
N ALA A 357 -12.83 7.81 -4.43
CA ALA A 357 -11.88 7.00 -3.69
C ALA A 357 -11.24 5.91 -4.55
N LEU A 358 -11.94 5.54 -5.64
CA LEU A 358 -11.53 4.50 -6.57
C LEU A 358 -10.95 5.08 -7.87
N PHE A 359 -10.68 6.38 -7.99
CA PHE A 359 -10.18 6.98 -9.24
C PHE A 359 -8.79 6.48 -9.67
N CYS A 360 -7.98 6.00 -8.74
CA CYS A 360 -6.69 5.38 -9.06
C CYS A 360 -6.83 3.89 -9.48
N LEU A 361 -8.02 3.30 -9.32
CA LEU A 361 -8.35 1.90 -9.62
C LEU A 361 -9.43 1.76 -10.70
#